data_AF-A0A7S3QWD3-F1
#
_entry.id   AF-A0A7S3QWD3-F1
#
_cell.length_a   1.000
_cell.length_b   1.000
_cell.length_c   1.000
_cell.angle_alpha   90.00
_cell.angle_beta   90.00
_cell.angle_gamma   90.00
#
_symmetry.space_group_name_H-M   'P 1'
#
loop_
_entity.id
_entity.type
_entity.pdbx_description
1 polymer ?
#
loop_
_entity_poly.entity_id
_entity_poly.type
_entity_poly.pdbx_seq_one_letter_code
_entity_poly.pdbx_strand_id
1 'polypeptide(L)'
;MLSFLDWLNNWSTSVPCAHVLCLLCITARPHFDQKYVPHWHVFHRGNPERISSALADIGVETEKQDPELRTEMAYGMFDTRGKVDPFDPNSPIKQSAISRFPADMFFVLRVVQLLRGLANGMGINDFSSASQWAPLAKEACRGHQQHQQQQQQQQQLQSRPKKLASRFASMGSQEMQAATEGGRGWGVAGSLRNLITWPYRPN
;
A
#
# COMPACT_ATOMS: atom_id res chain seq x y z
N MET A 1 17.22 -2.04 35.37
CA MET A 1 17.19 -2.99 34.24
C MET A 1 15.80 -2.95 33.65
N LEU A 2 15.59 -2.15 32.61
CA LEU A 2 14.38 -2.26 31.79
C LEU A 2 14.48 -3.62 31.10
N SER A 3 13.53 -4.51 31.34
CA SER A 3 13.61 -5.87 30.82
C SER A 3 13.47 -5.80 29.29
N PHE A 4 14.16 -6.67 28.56
CA PHE A 4 13.98 -6.78 27.11
C PHE A 4 12.51 -7.10 26.73
N LEU A 5 11.75 -7.68 27.68
CA LEU A 5 10.29 -7.82 27.64
C LEU A 5 9.56 -6.47 27.65
N ASP A 6 9.99 -5.51 28.49
CA ASP A 6 9.50 -4.13 28.42
C ASP A 6 9.88 -3.49 27.09
N TRP A 7 11.04 -3.80 26.51
CA TRP A 7 11.42 -3.30 25.18
C TRP A 7 10.60 -3.92 24.03
N LEU A 8 10.25 -5.22 24.09
CA LEU A 8 9.37 -5.88 23.12
C LEU A 8 7.91 -5.44 23.24
N ASN A 9 7.38 -5.30 24.46
CA ASN A 9 6.01 -4.83 24.68
C ASN A 9 5.86 -3.34 24.40
N ASN A 10 6.92 -2.56 24.65
CA ASN A 10 6.98 -1.13 24.36
C ASN A 10 7.55 -0.86 22.94
N TRP A 11 7.89 -1.89 22.15
CA TRP A 11 8.32 -1.77 20.73
C TRP A 11 7.23 -1.12 19.87
N SER A 12 5.96 -1.36 20.19
CA SER A 12 4.82 -0.70 19.52
C SER A 12 4.59 0.74 19.97
N THR A 13 5.16 1.18 21.09
CA THR A 13 4.83 2.46 21.76
C THR A 13 6.01 3.39 22.03
N SER A 14 7.25 2.91 21.91
CA SER A 14 8.50 3.68 21.99
C SER A 14 9.11 3.90 20.59
N VAL A 15 8.96 5.13 20.09
CA VAL A 15 9.53 5.79 18.90
C VAL A 15 11.03 5.45 18.66
N PRO A 16 11.67 5.60 17.47
CA PRO A 16 11.29 5.50 16.05
C PRO A 16 11.81 4.19 15.40
N CYS A 17 12.47 3.29 16.13
CA CYS A 17 13.21 2.15 15.54
C CYS A 17 12.32 1.03 14.98
N ALA A 18 11.13 0.80 15.55
CA ALA A 18 10.13 -0.09 14.98
C ALA A 18 9.58 0.47 13.66
N HIS A 19 9.43 1.79 13.58
CA HIS A 19 9.20 2.50 12.33
C HIS A 19 10.41 2.30 11.41
N VAL A 20 11.66 2.41 11.86
CA VAL A 20 12.84 2.25 11.00
C VAL A 20 13.01 0.83 10.44
N LEU A 21 12.76 -0.24 11.21
CA LEU A 21 12.83 -1.62 10.68
C LEU A 21 11.62 -1.95 9.81
N CYS A 22 10.42 -1.50 10.18
CA CYS A 22 9.22 -1.68 9.37
C CYS A 22 9.32 -0.85 8.08
N LEU A 23 9.68 0.44 8.14
CA LEU A 23 9.96 1.33 7.01
C LEU A 23 11.18 0.87 6.21
N LEU A 24 12.25 0.30 6.78
CA LEU A 24 13.36 -0.25 5.98
C LEU A 24 12.92 -1.45 5.15
N CYS A 25 11.90 -2.20 5.59
CA CYS A 25 11.30 -3.26 4.77
C CYS A 25 10.25 -2.73 3.80
N ILE A 26 9.47 -1.75 4.26
CA ILE A 26 8.27 -1.22 3.59
C ILE A 26 8.68 -0.13 2.59
N THR A 27 9.28 0.97 3.07
CA THR A 27 9.69 2.11 2.24
C THR A 27 10.90 1.90 1.33
N ALA A 28 11.71 0.86 1.54
CA ALA A 28 12.88 0.64 0.69
C ALA A 28 12.51 0.14 -0.72
N ARG A 29 11.29 -0.38 -0.92
CA ARG A 29 10.78 -0.76 -2.25
C ARG A 29 9.28 -0.45 -2.36
N PRO A 30 8.86 0.58 -3.11
CA PRO A 30 7.43 0.88 -3.27
C PRO A 30 6.62 -0.27 -3.87
N HIS A 31 7.26 -1.16 -4.63
CA HIS A 31 6.63 -2.37 -5.17
C HIS A 31 6.37 -3.45 -4.09
N PHE A 32 7.17 -3.49 -3.03
CA PHE A 32 6.99 -4.43 -1.92
C PHE A 32 5.70 -4.10 -1.15
N ASP A 33 5.53 -2.82 -0.86
CA ASP A 33 4.40 -2.34 -0.09
C ASP A 33 3.06 -2.63 -0.72
N GLN A 34 2.94 -2.32 -2.00
CA GLN A 34 1.67 -2.47 -2.70
C GLN A 34 1.25 -3.93 -2.83
N LYS A 35 2.21 -4.86 -2.91
CA LYS A 35 1.96 -6.27 -3.14
C LYS A 35 1.78 -7.08 -1.84
N TYR A 36 2.56 -6.81 -0.80
CA TYR A 36 2.66 -7.73 0.34
C TYR A 36 1.97 -7.23 1.61
N VAL A 37 2.02 -5.92 1.86
CA VAL A 37 1.48 -5.29 3.07
C VAL A 37 -0.03 -5.51 3.24
N PRO A 38 -0.87 -5.50 2.17
CA PRO A 38 -2.29 -5.77 2.32
C PRO A 38 -2.59 -7.14 2.91
N HIS A 39 -1.72 -8.15 2.80
CA HIS A 39 -2.03 -9.50 3.25
C HIS A 39 -1.72 -9.74 4.74
N TRP A 40 -0.93 -8.85 5.36
CA TRP A 40 -0.42 -9.04 6.72
C TRP A 40 -1.49 -9.03 7.82
N HIS A 41 -2.58 -8.32 7.61
CA HIS A 41 -3.71 -8.34 8.54
C HIS A 41 -4.45 -9.69 8.56
N VAL A 42 -4.33 -10.49 7.50
CA VAL A 42 -4.98 -11.80 7.37
C VAL A 42 -4.23 -12.86 8.17
N PHE A 43 -2.90 -12.82 8.18
CA PHE A 43 -2.07 -13.77 8.93
C PHE A 43 -2.24 -13.68 10.46
N HIS A 44 -2.69 -12.54 10.99
CA HIS A 44 -2.93 -12.40 12.43
C HIS A 44 -4.22 -13.11 12.91
N ARG A 45 -5.30 -13.03 12.13
CA ARG A 45 -6.64 -13.58 12.43
C ARG A 45 -7.33 -13.96 11.13
N GLY A 46 -7.35 -15.25 10.80
CA GLY A 46 -7.91 -15.69 9.53
C GLY A 46 -8.55 -17.05 9.60
N ASN A 47 -9.56 -17.22 8.74
CA ASN A 47 -10.05 -18.52 8.31
C ASN A 47 -8.95 -19.19 7.46
N PRO A 48 -8.74 -20.51 7.53
CA PRO A 48 -7.68 -21.18 6.77
C PRO A 48 -7.70 -20.88 5.27
N GLU A 49 -8.88 -20.69 4.68
CA GLU A 49 -9.05 -20.36 3.26
C GLU A 49 -8.54 -18.96 2.94
N ARG A 50 -8.76 -18.00 3.84
CA ARG A 50 -8.27 -16.63 3.66
C ARG A 50 -6.76 -16.57 3.80
N ILE A 51 -6.21 -17.32 4.76
CA ILE A 51 -4.76 -17.40 4.97
C ILE A 51 -4.09 -18.10 3.78
N SER A 52 -4.66 -19.22 3.32
CA SER A 52 -4.21 -19.95 2.14
C SER A 52 -4.25 -19.07 0.88
N SER A 53 -5.33 -18.34 0.66
CA SER A 53 -5.44 -17.38 -0.46
C SER A 53 -4.40 -16.27 -0.33
N ALA A 54 -4.26 -15.67 0.85
CA ALA A 54 -3.27 -14.63 1.09
C ALA A 54 -1.83 -15.13 0.88
N LEU A 55 -1.52 -16.38 1.25
CA LEU A 55 -0.23 -17.02 1.01
C LEU A 55 0.05 -17.17 -0.49
N ALA A 56 -0.96 -17.55 -1.27
CA ALA A 56 -0.86 -17.62 -2.72
C ALA A 56 -0.72 -16.22 -3.36
N ASP A 57 -1.44 -15.21 -2.88
CA ASP A 57 -1.40 -13.83 -3.39
C ASP A 57 -0.03 -13.18 -3.19
N ILE A 58 0.63 -13.46 -2.07
CA ILE A 58 2.03 -13.05 -1.86
C ILE A 58 3.01 -13.87 -2.71
N GLY A 59 2.55 -14.85 -3.48
CA GLY A 59 3.35 -15.59 -4.45
C GLY A 59 4.11 -16.78 -3.87
N VAL A 60 3.71 -17.28 -2.70
CA VAL A 60 4.20 -18.54 -2.16
C VAL A 60 3.36 -19.67 -2.76
N GLU A 61 3.99 -20.51 -3.57
CA GLU A 61 3.34 -21.64 -4.21
C GLU A 61 3.80 -22.94 -3.53
N THR A 62 2.84 -23.82 -3.26
CA THR A 62 3.07 -25.14 -2.66
C THR A 62 2.55 -26.22 -3.60
N GLU A 63 3.16 -27.39 -3.57
CA GLU A 63 2.78 -28.53 -4.43
C GLU A 63 1.34 -28.98 -4.17
N LYS A 64 0.94 -29.08 -2.89
CA LYS A 64 -0.45 -29.35 -2.49
C LYS A 64 -1.20 -28.04 -2.29
N GLN A 65 -2.41 -27.99 -2.83
CA GLN A 65 -3.33 -26.84 -2.73
C GLN A 65 -4.28 -26.94 -1.53
N ASP A 66 -3.85 -27.62 -0.46
CA ASP A 66 -4.64 -27.83 0.75
C ASP A 66 -4.65 -26.56 1.63
N PRO A 67 -5.82 -25.95 1.89
CA PRO A 67 -5.93 -24.75 2.71
C PRO A 67 -5.42 -24.89 4.15
N GLU A 68 -5.62 -26.04 4.79
CA GLU A 68 -5.21 -26.25 6.18
C GLU A 68 -3.69 -26.28 6.28
N LEU A 69 -3.06 -27.09 5.44
CA LEU A 69 -1.62 -27.25 5.40
C LEU A 69 -0.89 -25.95 5.02
N ARG A 70 -1.46 -25.18 4.08
CA ARG A 70 -0.96 -23.84 3.74
C ARG A 70 -1.07 -22.87 4.90
N THR A 71 -2.14 -22.97 5.68
CA THR A 71 -2.34 -22.12 6.85
C THR A 71 -1.29 -22.41 7.91
N GLU A 72 -1.02 -23.69 8.21
CA GLU A 72 0.06 -24.06 9.12
C GLU A 72 1.43 -23.59 8.62
N MET A 73 1.68 -23.72 7.32
CA MET A 73 2.91 -23.22 6.69
C MET A 73 3.04 -21.69 6.83
N ALA A 74 1.97 -20.95 6.56
CA ALA A 74 1.95 -19.49 6.72
C ALA A 74 2.26 -19.07 8.16
N TYR A 75 1.68 -19.75 9.16
CA TYR A 75 2.00 -19.50 10.57
C TYR A 75 3.47 -19.80 10.90
N GLY A 76 4.02 -20.90 10.39
CA GLY A 76 5.44 -21.23 10.57
C GLY A 76 6.40 -20.25 9.91
N MET A 77 6.02 -19.69 8.77
CA MET A 77 6.86 -18.78 7.99
C MET A 77 6.76 -17.33 8.44
N PHE A 78 5.57 -16.86 8.81
CA PHE A 78 5.29 -15.42 8.94
C PHE A 78 4.78 -14.99 10.32
N ASP A 79 4.64 -15.91 11.28
CA ASP A 79 4.30 -15.61 12.66
C ASP A 79 5.32 -16.25 13.61
N THR A 80 5.51 -15.67 14.78
CA THR A 80 6.37 -16.24 15.84
C THR A 80 5.58 -17.09 16.83
N ARG A 81 4.25 -16.99 16.82
CA ARG A 81 3.38 -17.81 17.70
C ARG A 81 3.54 -19.29 17.39
N GLY A 82 3.39 -20.07 18.46
CA GLY A 82 3.35 -21.52 18.38
C GLY A 82 4.71 -22.16 18.19
N LYS A 83 4.75 -23.47 18.45
CA LYS A 83 5.93 -24.31 18.28
C LYS A 83 5.86 -24.94 16.90
N VAL A 84 6.54 -24.35 15.93
CA VAL A 84 6.73 -24.97 14.61
C VAL A 84 8.07 -25.66 14.64
N ASP A 85 8.04 -27.00 14.70
CA ASP A 85 9.23 -27.82 14.55
C ASP A 85 9.38 -28.21 13.07
N PRO A 86 10.32 -27.60 12.33
CA PRO A 86 10.55 -27.94 10.92
C PRO A 86 11.13 -29.35 10.75
N PHE A 87 11.63 -29.97 11.82
CA PHE A 87 12.18 -31.32 11.79
C PHE A 87 11.18 -32.39 12.21
N ASP A 88 9.97 -32.01 12.65
CA ASP A 88 8.91 -32.96 12.94
C ASP A 88 8.61 -33.79 11.68
N PRO A 89 8.48 -35.14 11.79
CA PRO A 89 8.12 -36.00 10.66
C PRO A 89 6.81 -35.58 9.98
N ASN A 90 5.87 -35.03 10.75
CA ASN A 90 4.58 -34.52 10.30
C ASN A 90 4.60 -33.01 10.05
N SER A 91 5.76 -32.37 9.92
CA SER A 91 5.82 -30.93 9.65
C SER A 91 5.19 -30.58 8.29
N PRO A 92 4.47 -29.43 8.18
CA PRO A 92 3.82 -29.00 6.94
C PRO A 92 4.75 -28.92 5.74
N ILE A 93 6.02 -28.54 5.97
CA ILE A 93 7.05 -28.41 4.93
C ILE A 93 7.43 -29.77 4.34
N LYS A 94 7.42 -30.85 5.15
CA LYS A 94 7.66 -32.20 4.65
C LYS A 94 6.44 -32.78 3.95
N GLN A 95 5.24 -32.36 4.37
CA GLN A 95 3.99 -32.83 3.79
C GLN A 95 3.66 -32.17 2.44
N SER A 96 4.14 -30.94 2.20
CA SER A 96 4.00 -30.21 0.93
C SER A 96 5.21 -29.32 0.71
N ALA A 97 5.98 -29.59 -0.34
CA ALA A 97 7.11 -28.75 -0.67
C ALA A 97 6.65 -27.40 -1.25
N ILE A 98 7.48 -26.38 -1.03
CA ILE A 98 7.31 -25.05 -1.62
C ILE A 98 7.93 -25.09 -3.01
N SER A 99 7.10 -24.99 -4.05
CA SER A 99 7.56 -24.97 -5.44
C SER A 99 8.13 -23.62 -5.84
N ARG A 100 7.58 -22.53 -5.27
CA ARG A 100 8.02 -21.17 -5.55
C ARG A 100 7.91 -20.30 -4.31
N PHE A 101 8.99 -19.55 -4.04
CA PHE A 101 9.01 -18.57 -2.98
C PHE A 101 9.54 -17.22 -3.51
N PRO A 102 8.85 -16.09 -3.26
CA PRO A 102 9.28 -14.78 -3.75
C PRO A 102 10.58 -14.34 -3.09
N ALA A 103 11.52 -13.82 -3.88
CA ALA A 103 12.81 -13.33 -3.39
C ALA A 103 12.66 -12.29 -2.28
N ASP A 104 11.71 -11.37 -2.46
CA ASP A 104 11.46 -10.27 -1.54
C ASP A 104 10.93 -10.75 -0.16
N MET A 105 10.25 -11.90 -0.11
CA MET A 105 9.74 -12.48 1.15
C MET A 105 10.84 -13.16 1.98
N PHE A 106 12.02 -13.43 1.41
CA PHE A 106 13.09 -14.09 2.18
C PHE A 106 13.58 -13.22 3.32
N PHE A 107 13.66 -11.91 3.10
CA PHE A 107 14.07 -10.99 4.16
C PHE A 107 13.09 -11.04 5.34
N VAL A 108 11.78 -10.98 5.06
CA VAL A 108 10.73 -11.06 6.09
C VAL A 108 10.82 -12.39 6.83
N LEU A 109 10.92 -13.51 6.10
CA LEU A 109 11.07 -14.84 6.69
C LEU A 109 12.27 -14.91 7.64
N ARG A 110 13.43 -14.36 7.23
CA ARG A 110 14.64 -14.33 8.08
C ARG A 110 14.42 -13.53 9.35
N VAL A 111 13.77 -12.37 9.26
CA VAL A 111 13.44 -11.56 10.45
C VAL A 111 12.51 -12.33 11.39
N VAL A 112 11.49 -13.02 10.87
CA VAL A 112 10.59 -13.86 11.70
C VAL A 112 11.37 -14.96 12.42
N GLN A 113 12.27 -15.65 11.73
CA GLN A 113 13.06 -16.72 12.38
C GLN A 113 13.99 -16.18 13.48
N LEU A 114 14.59 -15.00 13.28
CA LEU A 114 15.40 -14.34 14.32
C LEU A 114 14.54 -13.94 15.53
N LEU A 115 13.37 -13.33 15.29
CA LEU A 115 12.42 -12.98 16.35
C LEU A 115 11.93 -14.21 17.12
N ARG A 116 11.66 -15.32 16.40
CA ARG A 116 11.27 -16.59 17.02
C ARG A 116 12.38 -17.16 17.89
N GLY A 117 13.61 -17.20 17.40
CA GLY A 117 14.77 -17.67 18.16
C GLY A 117 15.00 -16.85 19.43
N LEU A 118 14.85 -15.53 19.34
CA LEU A 118 14.98 -14.62 20.47
C LEU A 118 13.85 -14.79 21.49
N ALA A 119 12.60 -14.86 21.03
CA ALA A 119 11.45 -15.11 21.90
C ALA A 119 11.60 -16.44 22.65
N ASN A 120 11.98 -17.51 21.95
CA ASN A 120 12.24 -18.82 22.54
C ASN A 120 13.38 -18.78 23.56
N GLY A 121 14.50 -18.11 23.23
CA GLY A 121 15.65 -17.95 24.13
C GLY A 121 15.30 -17.20 25.43
N MET A 122 14.27 -16.37 25.39
CA MET A 122 13.74 -15.64 26.54
C MET A 122 12.58 -16.34 27.26
N GLY A 123 12.13 -17.49 26.77
CA GLY A 123 10.96 -18.18 27.31
C GLY A 123 9.61 -17.51 27.01
N ILE A 124 9.55 -16.66 25.98
CA ILE A 124 8.32 -15.98 25.54
C ILE A 124 7.64 -16.84 24.46
N ASN A 125 6.48 -17.40 24.77
CA ASN A 125 5.80 -18.37 23.89
C ASN A 125 4.56 -17.81 23.18
N ASP A 126 4.09 -16.65 23.60
CA ASP A 126 2.84 -16.02 23.15
C ASP A 126 3.05 -14.78 22.25
N PHE A 127 4.32 -14.41 22.00
CA PHE A 127 4.65 -13.31 21.12
C PHE A 127 4.27 -13.62 19.65
N SER A 128 3.57 -12.69 19.01
CA SER A 128 3.16 -12.77 17.60
C SER A 128 3.71 -11.62 16.78
N SER A 129 4.69 -11.89 15.92
CA SER A 129 5.11 -10.91 14.91
C SER A 129 3.95 -10.46 14.03
N ALA A 130 3.07 -11.37 13.63
CA ALA A 130 1.92 -11.05 12.80
C ALA A 130 0.95 -10.07 13.48
N SER A 131 0.73 -10.20 14.81
CA SER A 131 -0.11 -9.26 15.55
C SER A 131 0.50 -7.87 15.64
N GLN A 132 1.82 -7.79 15.87
CA GLN A 132 2.56 -6.53 15.97
C GLN A 132 2.63 -5.81 14.62
N TRP A 133 2.70 -6.55 13.51
CA TRP A 133 2.78 -5.97 12.18
C TRP A 133 1.43 -5.59 11.58
N ALA A 134 0.33 -6.20 12.02
CA ALA A 134 -1.01 -5.88 11.53
C ALA A 134 -1.41 -4.38 11.60
N PRO A 135 -1.18 -3.64 12.71
CA PRO A 135 -1.49 -2.21 12.75
C PRO A 135 -0.62 -1.38 11.80
N LEU A 136 0.66 -1.72 11.68
CA LEU A 136 1.61 -1.05 10.78
C LEU A 136 1.21 -1.24 9.32
N ALA A 137 0.81 -2.47 8.96
CA ALA A 137 0.31 -2.77 7.63
C ALA A 137 -0.95 -1.99 7.29
N LYS A 138 -1.88 -1.84 8.25
CA LYS A 138 -3.09 -1.03 8.07
C LYS A 138 -2.78 0.44 7.84
N GLU A 139 -1.82 0.98 8.59
CA GLU A 139 -1.38 2.38 8.44
C GLU A 139 -0.73 2.61 7.06
N ALA A 140 0.18 1.74 6.65
CA ALA A 140 0.81 1.79 5.34
C ALA A 140 -0.23 1.69 4.19
N CYS A 141 -1.23 0.81 4.30
CA CYS A 141 -2.32 0.74 3.33
C CYS A 141 -3.13 2.05 3.23
N ARG A 142 -3.42 2.70 4.37
CA ARG A 142 -4.12 4.00 4.38
C ARG A 142 -3.28 5.10 3.72
N GLY A 143 -1.98 5.16 4.02
CA GLY A 143 -1.06 6.12 3.40
C GLY A 143 -1.01 5.98 1.88
N HIS A 144 -0.94 4.74 1.36
CA HIS A 144 -0.99 4.47 -0.08
C HIS A 144 -2.30 4.93 -0.72
N GLN A 145 -3.44 4.66 -0.09
CA GLN A 145 -4.75 5.11 -0.60
C GLN A 145 -4.84 6.64 -0.67
N GLN A 146 -4.33 7.34 0.33
CA GLN A 146 -4.31 8.81 0.36
C GLN A 146 -3.42 9.39 -0.74
N HIS A 147 -2.21 8.86 -0.93
CA HIS A 147 -1.31 9.29 -2.01
C HIS A 147 -1.92 9.05 -3.39
N GLN A 148 -2.58 7.90 -3.61
CA GLN A 148 -3.27 7.62 -4.87
C GLN A 148 -4.42 8.61 -5.14
N GLN A 149 -5.22 8.94 -4.13
CA GLN A 149 -6.32 9.91 -4.27
C GLN A 149 -5.79 11.32 -4.59
N GLN A 150 -4.72 11.76 -3.93
CA GLN A 150 -4.08 13.05 -4.20
C GLN A 150 -3.52 13.12 -5.62
N GLN A 151 -2.86 12.06 -6.09
CA GLN A 151 -2.35 11.99 -7.46
C GLN A 151 -3.48 12.04 -8.49
N GLN A 152 -4.60 11.34 -8.26
CA GLN A 152 -5.77 11.39 -9.13
C GLN A 152 -6.40 12.79 -9.18
N GLN A 153 -6.52 13.46 -8.03
CA GLN A 153 -7.02 14.85 -7.99
C GLN A 153 -6.10 15.82 -8.74
N GLN A 154 -4.78 15.71 -8.57
CA GLN A 154 -3.82 16.55 -9.29
C GLN A 154 -3.89 16.31 -10.81
N GLN A 155 -4.02 15.06 -11.26
CA GLN A 155 -4.18 14.74 -12.68
C GLN A 155 -5.51 15.27 -13.26
N GLN A 156 -6.60 15.27 -12.48
CA GLN A 156 -7.86 15.89 -12.89
C GLN A 156 -7.77 17.42 -12.99
N LEU A 157 -7.07 18.07 -12.05
CA LEU A 157 -6.84 19.51 -12.09
C LEU A 157 -5.95 19.91 -13.29
N GLN A 158 -4.92 19.12 -13.60
CA GLN A 158 -4.02 19.39 -14.73
C GLN A 158 -4.64 19.07 -16.10
N SER A 159 -5.64 18.20 -16.19
CA SER A 159 -6.37 17.93 -17.44
C SER A 159 -7.48 18.94 -17.74
N ARG A 160 -7.87 19.75 -16.74
CA ARG A 160 -8.88 20.82 -16.85
C ARG A 160 -8.50 21.96 -17.82
N PRO A 161 -7.26 22.50 -17.90
CA PRO A 161 -6.91 23.55 -18.86
C PRO A 161 -6.95 23.10 -20.33
N LYS A 162 -6.67 21.83 -20.63
CA LYS A 162 -6.71 21.32 -22.02
C LYS A 162 -8.13 21.25 -22.58
N LYS A 163 -9.12 20.91 -21.75
CA LYS A 163 -10.54 20.92 -22.13
C LYS A 163 -11.10 22.32 -22.31
N LEU A 164 -10.61 23.32 -21.56
CA LEU A 164 -11.01 24.70 -21.74
C LEU A 164 -10.40 25.30 -23.02
N ALA A 165 -9.11 25.05 -23.26
CA ALA A 165 -8.40 25.50 -24.46
C ALA A 165 -8.97 24.88 -25.74
N SER A 166 -9.34 23.59 -25.74
CA SER A 166 -10.00 22.96 -26.89
C SER A 166 -11.42 23.49 -27.13
N ARG A 167 -12.15 23.87 -26.06
CA ARG A 167 -13.47 24.51 -26.17
C ARG A 167 -13.38 25.92 -26.77
N PHE A 168 -12.41 26.72 -26.32
CA PHE A 168 -12.16 28.04 -26.90
C PHE A 168 -11.67 27.96 -28.35
N ALA A 169 -10.81 27.00 -28.68
CA ALA A 169 -10.38 26.75 -30.07
C ALA A 169 -11.56 26.34 -30.98
N SER A 170 -12.54 25.58 -30.47
CA SER A 170 -13.75 25.24 -31.25
C SER A 170 -14.76 26.40 -31.40
N MET A 171 -14.77 27.37 -30.47
CA MET A 171 -15.64 28.56 -30.58
C MET A 171 -15.07 29.61 -31.56
N GLY A 172 -13.73 29.75 -31.63
CA GLY A 172 -13.08 30.71 -32.53
C GLY A 172 -13.25 30.43 -34.03
N SER A 173 -13.57 29.20 -34.43
CA SER A 173 -13.84 28.87 -35.84
C SER A 173 -15.28 29.11 -36.29
N GLN A 174 -16.26 29.21 -35.37
CA GLN A 174 -17.66 29.47 -35.74
C GLN A 174 -17.98 30.97 -35.83
N GLU A 175 -17.35 31.83 -35.03
CA GLU A 175 -17.56 33.28 -35.11
C GLU A 175 -16.85 33.93 -36.33
N MET A 176 -15.79 33.32 -36.85
CA MET A 176 -15.04 33.90 -37.97
C MET A 176 -15.65 33.58 -39.35
N GLN A 177 -16.62 32.66 -39.43
CA GLN A 177 -17.39 32.38 -40.66
C GLN A 177 -18.69 33.20 -40.76
N ALA A 178 -19.14 33.84 -39.67
CA ALA A 178 -20.34 34.70 -39.70
C ALA A 178 -20.04 36.16 -40.12
N ALA A 179 -18.77 36.57 -40.17
CA ALA A 179 -18.38 37.95 -40.45
C ALA A 179 -18.04 38.24 -41.94
N THR A 180 -18.07 37.25 -42.83
CA THR A 180 -17.71 37.43 -44.25
C THR A 180 -18.91 37.48 -45.21
N GLU A 181 -20.13 37.26 -44.75
CA GLU A 181 -21.35 37.32 -45.58
C GLU A 181 -22.38 38.29 -44.99
N GLY A 182 -22.08 39.59 -45.06
CA GLY A 182 -22.99 40.57 -44.47
C GLY A 182 -22.60 42.02 -44.68
N GLY A 183 -22.04 42.36 -45.84
CA GLY A 183 -21.88 43.74 -46.24
C GLY A 183 -23.26 44.40 -46.47
N ARG A 184 -23.82 45.01 -45.44
CA ARG A 184 -24.75 46.16 -45.51
C ARG A 184 -24.90 46.75 -44.10
N GLY A 185 -24.28 47.90 -43.90
CA GLY A 185 -24.18 48.56 -42.60
C GLY A 185 -25.49 49.13 -42.08
N TRP A 186 -25.54 49.34 -40.78
CA TRP A 186 -26.25 50.42 -40.09
C TRP A 186 -25.47 50.73 -38.81
N GLY A 187 -25.14 52.01 -38.61
CA GLY A 187 -24.61 52.48 -37.35
C GLY A 187 -25.72 52.50 -36.30
N VAL A 188 -25.40 52.08 -35.08
CA VAL A 188 -26.05 52.59 -33.87
C VAL A 188 -25.01 52.60 -32.74
N ALA A 189 -24.84 53.78 -32.17
CA ALA A 189 -24.09 54.00 -30.94
C ALA A 189 -24.70 53.18 -29.79
N GLY A 190 -23.86 52.53 -28.99
CA GLY A 190 -24.30 51.72 -27.87
C GLY A 190 -23.16 51.44 -26.90
N SER A 191 -22.91 52.42 -26.03
CA SER A 191 -22.22 52.33 -24.73
C SER A 191 -21.85 50.92 -24.22
N LEU A 192 -20.55 50.63 -24.19
CA LEU A 192 -19.94 49.71 -23.21
C LEU A 192 -18.65 50.35 -22.66
N ARG A 193 -18.81 51.48 -21.96
CA ARG A 193 -17.96 51.76 -20.79
C ARG A 193 -18.54 50.95 -19.64
N ASN A 194 -17.67 50.28 -18.89
CA ASN A 194 -17.88 49.50 -17.65
C ASN A 194 -17.96 47.99 -17.85
N LEU A 195 -16.82 47.34 -17.64
CA LEU A 195 -16.61 46.20 -16.72
C LEU A 195 -15.38 45.39 -17.14
N ILE A 196 -14.20 46.02 -17.16
CA ILE A 196 -12.93 45.30 -17.00
C ILE A 196 -12.05 46.15 -16.09
N THR A 197 -12.28 46.08 -14.78
CA THR A 197 -11.27 46.44 -13.79
C THR A 197 -10.58 45.16 -13.34
N TRP A 198 -9.39 44.91 -13.89
CA TRP A 198 -8.46 43.94 -13.32
C TRP A 198 -7.84 44.55 -12.05
N PRO A 199 -7.82 43.84 -10.91
CA PRO A 199 -6.96 44.26 -9.82
C PRO A 199 -5.53 43.85 -10.15
N TYR A 200 -4.75 44.82 -10.63
CA TYR A 200 -3.29 44.77 -10.66
C TYR A 200 -2.79 44.93 -9.22
N ARG A 201 -2.21 43.87 -8.63
CA ARG A 201 -1.39 43.96 -7.40
C ARG A 201 0.07 43.91 -7.79
N PRO A 202 0.86 44.97 -7.60
CA PRO A 202 2.30 44.86 -7.51
C PRO A 202 2.76 44.81 -6.04
N ASN A 203 3.69 43.87 -5.81
CA ASN A 203 4.56 43.58 -4.66
C ASN A 203 3.93 43.46 -3.27
#